data_AF-A0A9J7LMR3-F1
#
_entry.id   AF-A0A9J7LMR3-F1
#
_cell.length_a   1.000
_cell.length_b   1.000
_cell.length_c   1.000
_cell.angle_alpha   90.00
_cell.angle_beta   90.00
_cell.angle_gamma   90.00
#
_symmetry.space_group_name_H-M   'P 1'
#
loop_
_entity.id
_entity.type
_entity.pdbx_description
1 polymer ?
#
loop_
_entity_poly.entity_id
_entity_poly.type
_entity_poly.pdbx_seq_one_letter_code
_entity_poly.pdbx_strand_id
1 'polypeptide(L)'
;MLLTSYSLRESSNLPLYLARISEIKAKVDRVSLRVVENKDLFTSLLQKGLPSLDLPTVEPSIPASTTTVAATTPCPNTDTETVSACERNILHLSCTCGKTIVIVDAIFGRTVGRSHTCYCWTCDTNCRARNSLFIVRSLCQGLQACNVLASEAIFGDPCAGTQKYLEVSYRCISESNVAIGKTATQSSMYKPFYEAGKAVDGVRGTNGALGSYQCNHTSRQYQPWWKVDLAGVYTVNRVSILNRGDCCGDRLRNVLVRVGPNLDIFQNDQCGETYTSTTPVNGEVIVVYCNPPMSGRYVSLELSRRTDYLSVCEVEVYAATAQAERSTVIPSISASSTTTEIATACERNAVQLSCTGRKTIMIVNANYGRTVGRSHTCYCWTCDTNCRARNSLFIVRSLCQGLQACNVLASEAIFGDPCFGTQKYLEASYRCISESNVAVGKSATQSSTHRYDPLYEAGKAVDGDRGTNGAEGSYQCTHTSRQYQPWWKVDLAGVYTVNRVSILNKGDCCGERLRNVLVRVGPNQDITQNDQCGETYPTTPVNGEVIVVYCNPPMSGRYVSIELSGRTDYLSVCEVEVFAEPG
;
A
#
# COMPACT_ATOMS: atom_id res chain seq x y z
N MET A 1 51.99 -3.18 -43.40
CA MET A 1 52.02 -2.34 -42.19
C MET A 1 51.27 -3.12 -41.12
N LEU A 2 51.98 -3.81 -40.20
CA LEU A 2 52.36 -3.33 -38.85
C LEU A 2 51.10 -2.99 -38.04
N LEU A 3 50.78 -3.49 -36.83
CA LEU A 3 51.47 -4.27 -35.80
C LEU A 3 50.40 -4.70 -34.75
N THR A 4 50.49 -5.94 -34.22
CA THR A 4 50.38 -6.44 -32.80
C THR A 4 49.36 -5.84 -31.80
N SER A 5 48.80 -6.49 -30.76
CA SER A 5 48.90 -7.80 -30.07
C SER A 5 48.05 -7.72 -28.77
N TYR A 6 47.53 -8.84 -28.23
CA TYR A 6 47.43 -9.22 -26.78
C TYR A 6 46.62 -10.53 -26.70
N SER A 7 47.26 -11.71 -26.73
CA SER A 7 47.75 -12.52 -25.60
C SER A 7 46.66 -13.11 -24.68
N LEU A 8 46.32 -14.38 -24.94
CA LEU A 8 45.64 -15.28 -24.01
C LEU A 8 46.69 -15.98 -23.12
N ARG A 9 46.68 -15.71 -21.81
CA ARG A 9 47.29 -16.55 -20.77
C ARG A 9 46.35 -16.59 -19.58
N GLU A 10 45.92 -17.80 -19.21
CA GLU A 10 45.93 -18.37 -17.85
C GLU A 10 44.91 -19.52 -17.75
N SER A 11 45.40 -20.77 -17.84
CA SER A 11 44.64 -21.97 -17.47
C SER A 11 45.53 -22.94 -16.71
N SER A 12 45.82 -22.62 -15.45
CA SER A 12 46.60 -23.49 -14.55
C SER A 12 45.88 -23.87 -13.25
N ASN A 13 44.59 -23.55 -13.07
CA ASN A 13 43.88 -23.84 -11.81
C ASN A 13 42.59 -24.67 -11.92
N LEU A 14 42.26 -25.21 -13.09
CA LEU A 14 41.10 -26.10 -13.26
C LEU A 14 41.17 -27.39 -12.41
N PRO A 15 42.36 -28.03 -12.20
CA PRO A 15 42.46 -29.22 -11.36
C PRO A 15 42.21 -28.93 -9.86
N LEU A 16 42.63 -27.77 -9.37
CA LEU A 16 42.42 -27.32 -7.98
C LEU A 16 40.95 -26.95 -7.70
N TYR A 17 40.25 -26.43 -8.70
CA TYR A 17 38.84 -26.07 -8.59
C TYR A 17 37.93 -27.32 -8.55
N LEU A 18 38.26 -28.35 -9.34
CA LEU A 18 37.53 -29.62 -9.35
C LEU A 18 37.76 -30.44 -8.08
N ALA A 19 38.96 -30.38 -7.49
CA ALA A 19 39.24 -31.00 -6.19
C ALA A 19 38.45 -30.36 -5.04
N ARG A 20 38.26 -29.02 -5.05
CA ARG A 20 37.43 -28.32 -4.05
C ARG A 20 35.94 -28.66 -4.17
N ILE A 21 35.44 -28.86 -5.39
CA ILE A 21 34.03 -29.22 -5.63
C ILE A 21 33.74 -30.65 -5.16
N SER A 22 34.68 -31.60 -5.33
CA SER A 22 34.50 -32.97 -4.82
C SER A 22 34.53 -33.03 -3.28
N GLU A 23 35.35 -32.19 -2.64
CA GLU A 23 35.43 -32.08 -1.18
C GLU A 23 34.16 -31.45 -0.56
N ILE A 24 33.57 -30.46 -1.23
CA ILE A 24 32.30 -29.85 -0.83
C ILE A 24 31.14 -30.83 -1.02
N LYS A 25 31.13 -31.60 -2.12
CA LYS A 25 30.11 -32.62 -2.38
C LYS A 25 30.15 -33.74 -1.33
N ALA A 26 31.35 -34.21 -0.95
CA ALA A 26 31.53 -35.19 0.12
C ALA A 26 31.12 -34.68 1.52
N LYS A 27 31.21 -33.36 1.77
CA LYS A 27 30.72 -32.73 3.02
C LYS A 27 29.19 -32.58 3.03
N VAL A 28 28.58 -32.26 1.88
CA VAL A 28 27.12 -32.18 1.73
C VAL A 28 26.47 -33.56 1.86
N ASP A 29 27.06 -34.60 1.27
CA ASP A 29 26.54 -35.97 1.38
C ASP A 29 26.65 -36.51 2.82
N ARG A 30 27.68 -36.11 3.59
CA ARG A 30 27.81 -36.42 5.02
C ARG A 30 26.79 -35.71 5.92
N VAL A 31 26.34 -34.52 5.54
CA VAL A 31 25.28 -33.78 6.25
C VAL A 31 23.91 -34.38 5.95
N SER A 32 23.67 -34.79 4.70
CA SER A 32 22.44 -35.46 4.28
C SER A 32 22.23 -36.82 4.96
N LEU A 33 23.30 -37.60 5.20
CA LEU A 33 23.21 -38.86 5.95
C LEU A 33 22.87 -38.68 7.45
N ARG A 34 23.35 -37.60 8.10
CA ARG A 34 23.02 -37.30 9.51
C ARG A 34 21.59 -36.81 9.75
N VAL A 35 20.93 -36.28 8.71
CA VAL A 35 19.53 -35.86 8.76
C VAL A 35 18.57 -37.04 8.62
N VAL A 36 18.99 -38.10 7.90
CA VAL A 36 18.19 -39.33 7.74
C VAL A 36 18.23 -40.17 9.02
N GLU A 37 19.38 -40.33 9.68
CA GLU A 37 19.50 -41.09 10.95
C GLU A 37 18.68 -40.48 12.12
N ASN A 38 18.45 -39.16 12.12
CA ASN A 38 17.61 -38.49 13.15
C ASN A 38 16.10 -38.63 12.92
N LYS A 39 15.67 -39.01 11.72
CA LYS A 39 14.25 -39.21 11.40
C LYS A 39 13.74 -40.58 11.84
N ASP A 40 14.62 -41.59 11.82
CA ASP A 40 14.32 -42.95 12.28
C ASP A 40 14.30 -43.06 13.82
N LEU A 41 15.05 -42.22 14.54
CA LEU A 41 15.00 -42.17 16.00
C LEU A 41 13.69 -41.55 16.53
N PHE A 42 13.14 -40.55 15.85
CA PHE A 42 11.92 -39.86 16.25
C PHE A 42 10.66 -40.69 15.98
N THR A 43 10.72 -41.60 15.00
CA THR A 43 9.57 -42.44 14.62
C THR A 43 9.42 -43.68 15.51
N SER A 44 10.48 -44.15 16.19
CA SER A 44 10.39 -45.30 17.11
C SER A 44 9.92 -44.94 18.55
N LEU A 45 9.89 -43.65 18.90
CA LEU A 45 9.47 -43.16 20.23
C LEU A 45 7.96 -42.90 20.35
N LEU A 46 7.21 -42.86 19.23
CA LEU A 46 5.76 -42.64 19.23
C LEU A 46 4.91 -43.93 19.24
N GLN A 47 5.53 -45.11 19.29
CA GLN A 47 4.82 -46.41 19.21
C GLN A 47 4.86 -47.28 20.47
N LYS A 48 5.45 -46.82 21.58
CA LYS A 48 5.40 -47.53 22.87
C LYS A 48 4.59 -46.74 23.90
N GLY A 49 3.30 -47.06 23.98
CA GLY A 49 2.45 -46.62 25.09
C GLY A 49 2.95 -47.19 26.43
N LEU A 50 2.88 -46.39 27.49
CA LEU A 50 3.16 -46.76 28.88
C LEU A 50 2.31 -45.85 29.81
N PRO A 51 2.05 -46.25 31.07
CA PRO A 51 0.70 -46.50 31.57
C PRO A 51 0.18 -45.42 32.53
N SER A 52 -1.13 -45.52 32.80
CA SER A 52 -1.88 -44.72 33.78
C SER A 52 -1.30 -44.77 35.19
N LEU A 53 -1.06 -43.59 35.77
CA LEU A 53 -0.85 -43.40 37.20
C LEU A 53 -1.76 -42.27 37.69
N ASP A 54 -2.73 -42.67 38.51
CA ASP A 54 -3.64 -41.82 39.26
C ASP A 54 -2.89 -40.96 40.28
N LEU A 55 -3.25 -39.67 40.38
CA LEU A 55 -3.00 -38.81 41.55
C LEU A 55 -4.14 -37.76 41.65
N PRO A 56 -4.42 -37.25 42.87
CA PRO A 56 -5.78 -37.09 43.38
C PRO A 56 -6.40 -35.71 43.13
N THR A 57 -7.74 -35.70 43.20
CA THR A 57 -8.60 -34.53 43.18
C THR A 57 -8.42 -33.65 44.41
N VAL A 58 -8.13 -32.37 44.19
CA VAL A 58 -8.30 -31.31 45.18
C VAL A 58 -8.97 -30.13 44.49
N GLU A 59 -10.26 -29.94 44.74
CA GLU A 59 -10.90 -28.61 44.62
C GLU A 59 -10.51 -27.79 45.85
N PRO A 60 -10.37 -26.47 45.69
CA PRO A 60 -11.37 -25.62 46.33
C PRO A 60 -11.83 -24.44 45.48
N SER A 61 -13.15 -24.36 45.32
CA SER A 61 -14.00 -23.17 45.32
C SER A 61 -13.35 -21.79 45.14
N ILE A 62 -13.64 -21.13 44.01
CA ILE A 62 -13.52 -19.68 43.84
C ILE A 62 -14.94 -19.12 43.62
N PRO A 63 -15.39 -18.12 44.42
CA PRO A 63 -16.74 -17.59 44.33
C PRO A 63 -16.93 -16.73 43.08
N ALA A 64 -18.13 -16.82 42.50
CA ALA A 64 -18.58 -15.93 41.44
C ALA A 64 -18.54 -14.48 41.92
N SER A 65 -17.65 -13.69 41.33
CA SER A 65 -17.69 -12.23 41.41
C SER A 65 -17.95 -11.70 40.01
N THR A 66 -19.15 -11.19 39.81
CA THR A 66 -19.55 -10.38 38.67
C THR A 66 -18.66 -9.13 38.60
N THR A 67 -17.61 -9.17 37.79
CA THR A 67 -16.87 -7.97 37.41
C THR A 67 -17.58 -7.30 36.25
N THR A 68 -18.23 -6.19 36.59
CA THR A 68 -18.64 -5.12 35.69
C THR A 68 -17.55 -4.81 34.67
N VAL A 69 -17.95 -4.66 33.41
CA VAL A 69 -17.11 -4.19 32.30
C VAL A 69 -16.45 -2.87 32.71
N ALA A 70 -15.16 -2.92 33.04
CA ALA A 70 -14.36 -1.72 33.17
C ALA A 70 -14.21 -1.12 31.76
N ALA A 71 -14.68 0.11 31.61
CA ALA A 71 -14.42 0.92 30.43
C ALA A 71 -12.92 0.92 30.13
N THR A 72 -12.54 0.60 28.90
CA THR A 72 -11.16 0.70 28.43
C THR A 72 -10.70 2.15 28.57
N THR A 73 -9.85 2.43 29.55
CA THR A 73 -9.19 3.73 29.68
C THR A 73 -8.34 3.97 28.41
N PRO A 74 -8.56 5.05 27.64
CA PRO A 74 -7.75 5.35 26.47
C PRO A 74 -6.29 5.56 26.89
N CYS A 75 -5.34 4.96 26.17
CA CYS A 75 -3.92 5.18 26.43
C CYS A 75 -3.50 6.54 25.84
N PRO A 76 -3.23 7.58 26.64
CA PRO A 76 -2.90 8.90 26.13
C PRO A 76 -1.47 8.89 25.58
N ASN A 77 -1.21 9.47 24.40
CA ASN A 77 0.17 9.66 23.94
C ASN A 77 0.95 10.46 25.00
N THR A 78 2.20 10.09 25.27
CA THR A 78 2.99 10.79 26.30
C THR A 78 3.72 11.98 25.68
N ASP A 79 3.87 13.03 26.48
CA ASP A 79 4.80 14.12 26.19
C ASP A 79 6.23 13.59 26.11
N THR A 80 7.13 14.38 25.52
CA THR A 80 8.54 14.00 25.39
C THR A 80 9.17 13.74 26.76
N GLU A 81 9.69 12.54 26.95
CA GLU A 81 10.45 12.12 28.13
C GLU A 81 11.95 12.18 27.82
N THR A 82 12.74 12.65 28.77
CA THR A 82 14.21 12.64 28.69
C THR A 82 14.78 11.75 29.76
N VAL A 83 15.59 10.76 29.36
CA VAL A 83 16.29 9.84 30.26
C VAL A 83 17.78 9.86 29.99
N SER A 84 18.59 9.61 31.01
CA SER A 84 20.04 9.57 30.87
C SER A 84 20.70 8.42 31.61
N ALA A 85 21.82 7.95 31.07
CA ALA A 85 22.66 6.92 31.66
C ALA A 85 24.13 7.35 31.56
N CYS A 86 24.87 7.15 32.65
CA CYS A 86 26.29 7.45 32.67
C CYS A 86 27.06 6.52 31.74
N GLU A 87 28.23 6.98 31.28
CA GLU A 87 29.14 6.16 30.49
C GLU A 87 29.36 4.77 31.12
N ARG A 88 29.37 3.74 30.28
CA ARG A 88 29.45 2.30 30.59
C ARG A 88 28.17 1.67 31.15
N ASN A 89 27.13 2.46 31.44
CA ASN A 89 25.84 1.92 31.82
C ASN A 89 24.92 1.75 30.60
N ILE A 90 23.93 0.87 30.76
CA ILE A 90 22.88 0.65 29.76
C ILE A 90 21.74 1.62 30.05
N LEU A 91 21.36 2.40 29.04
CA LEU A 91 20.13 3.18 29.04
C LEU A 91 18.99 2.31 28.52
N HIS A 92 17.94 2.17 29.32
CA HIS A 92 16.73 1.44 28.96
C HIS A 92 15.63 2.43 28.56
N LEU A 93 15.06 2.25 27.37
CA LEU A 93 13.90 2.99 26.87
C LEU A 93 12.75 2.01 26.73
N SER A 94 11.54 2.40 27.16
CA SER A 94 10.36 1.55 27.01
C SER A 94 9.07 2.33 26.94
N CYS A 95 8.18 1.87 26.09
CA CYS A 95 6.82 2.35 25.95
C CYS A 95 5.83 1.26 26.37
N THR A 96 4.83 1.64 27.15
CA THR A 96 3.76 0.73 27.58
C THR A 96 2.56 0.80 26.64
N CYS A 97 1.59 -0.11 26.83
CA CYS A 97 0.32 -0.10 26.11
C CYS A 97 0.44 -0.27 24.58
N GLY A 98 1.43 -1.05 24.12
CA GLY A 98 1.62 -1.35 22.70
C GLY A 98 2.24 -0.22 21.87
N LYS A 99 2.56 0.92 22.49
CA LYS A 99 3.16 2.08 21.84
C LYS A 99 4.62 1.86 21.46
N THR A 100 5.11 2.64 20.52
CA THR A 100 6.48 2.58 20.03
C THR A 100 7.28 3.83 20.38
N ILE A 101 8.59 3.65 20.49
CA ILE A 101 9.57 4.71 20.80
C ILE A 101 9.79 5.58 19.56
N VAL A 102 9.63 6.89 19.71
CA VAL A 102 10.08 7.89 18.73
C VAL A 102 11.13 8.79 19.37
N ILE A 103 12.37 8.68 18.89
CA ILE A 103 13.52 9.46 19.35
C ILE A 103 13.46 10.88 18.80
N VAL A 104 13.30 11.83 19.71
CA VAL A 104 13.26 13.27 19.44
C VAL A 104 14.69 13.81 19.34
N ASP A 105 15.53 13.52 20.34
CA ASP A 105 16.93 13.94 20.39
C ASP A 105 17.78 12.90 21.15
N ALA A 106 19.09 12.87 20.88
CA ALA A 106 20.02 12.01 21.61
C ALA A 106 21.43 12.58 21.61
N ILE A 107 22.07 12.59 22.77
CA ILE A 107 23.41 13.13 22.97
C ILE A 107 24.24 12.16 23.80
N PHE A 108 25.28 11.58 23.22
CA PHE A 108 26.38 10.99 23.95
C PHE A 108 27.50 12.02 24.11
N GLY A 109 27.87 12.32 25.35
CA GLY A 109 28.86 13.34 25.65
C GLY A 109 28.63 13.95 27.01
N ARG A 110 28.81 15.27 27.12
CA ARG A 110 28.49 16.04 28.31
C ARG A 110 28.12 17.46 27.91
N THR A 111 26.94 17.88 28.32
CA THR A 111 26.39 19.23 28.06
C THR A 111 26.20 20.01 29.35
N VAL A 112 26.22 19.33 30.50
CA VAL A 112 26.07 19.89 31.84
C VAL A 112 27.33 19.60 32.67
N GLY A 113 27.77 20.58 33.45
CA GLY A 113 28.93 20.47 34.35
C GLY A 113 28.67 19.59 35.57
N ARG A 114 29.05 20.06 36.76
CA ARG A 114 29.01 19.26 38.01
C ARG A 114 27.61 18.93 38.52
N SER A 115 26.55 19.58 38.03
CA SER A 115 25.17 19.46 38.53
C SER A 115 24.37 18.30 37.89
N HIS A 116 25.02 17.37 37.19
CA HIS A 116 24.36 16.25 36.52
C HIS A 116 24.43 14.95 37.34
N THR A 117 23.47 14.05 37.14
CA THR A 117 23.42 12.71 37.78
C THR A 117 24.72 11.93 37.61
N CYS A 118 25.39 12.10 36.47
CA CYS A 118 26.70 11.52 36.20
C CYS A 118 27.82 12.48 36.61
N TYR A 119 28.32 12.30 37.83
CA TYR A 119 29.31 13.18 38.44
C TYR A 119 30.64 13.22 37.66
N CYS A 120 31.30 14.37 37.69
CA CYS A 120 32.62 14.60 37.10
C CYS A 120 33.38 15.68 37.87
N TRP A 121 34.71 15.58 37.91
CA TRP A 121 35.57 16.53 38.63
C TRP A 121 35.99 17.72 37.76
N THR A 122 36.44 17.45 36.54
CA THR A 122 36.77 18.40 35.46
C THR A 122 36.13 17.89 34.18
N CYS A 123 35.28 18.69 33.55
CA CYS A 123 34.41 18.19 32.50
C CYS A 123 34.26 19.24 31.40
N ASP A 124 34.52 18.83 30.17
CA ASP A 124 34.17 19.61 28.99
C ASP A 124 32.66 19.50 28.74
N THR A 125 31.95 20.64 28.80
CA THR A 125 30.50 20.72 28.54
C THR A 125 30.17 21.02 27.07
N ASN A 126 31.18 21.22 26.22
CA ASN A 126 31.04 21.26 24.77
C ASN A 126 31.30 19.89 24.15
N CYS A 127 31.09 18.83 24.93
CA CYS A 127 31.34 17.47 24.55
C CYS A 127 30.09 16.83 23.95
N ARG A 128 30.04 16.65 22.63
CA ARG A 128 28.89 16.04 21.94
C ARG A 128 29.35 15.17 20.77
N ALA A 129 29.00 13.90 20.77
CA ALA A 129 29.20 13.03 19.62
C ALA A 129 28.17 13.35 18.53
N ARG A 130 28.64 13.66 17.32
CA ARG A 130 27.79 14.11 16.19
C ARG A 130 26.81 13.05 15.68
N ASN A 131 27.12 11.78 15.89
CA ASN A 131 26.36 10.61 15.44
C ASN A 131 25.38 10.06 16.50
N SER A 132 25.28 10.70 17.67
CA SER A 132 24.46 10.23 18.80
C SER A 132 23.01 9.94 18.40
N LEU A 133 22.34 10.94 17.81
CA LEU A 133 20.96 10.82 17.36
C LEU A 133 20.75 9.73 16.31
N PHE A 134 21.67 9.62 15.35
CA PHE A 134 21.60 8.59 14.30
C PHE A 134 21.69 7.18 14.88
N ILE A 135 22.65 6.94 15.78
CA ILE A 135 22.88 5.63 16.39
C ILE A 135 21.71 5.25 17.32
N VAL A 136 21.24 6.19 18.16
CA VAL A 136 20.11 5.87 19.05
C VAL A 136 18.84 5.61 18.24
N ARG A 137 18.61 6.35 17.15
CA ARG A 137 17.51 6.05 16.22
C ARG A 137 17.65 4.67 15.59
N SER A 138 18.85 4.27 15.13
CA SER A 138 19.03 2.96 14.50
C SER A 138 18.82 1.79 15.48
N LEU A 139 19.06 1.99 16.77
CA LEU A 139 18.89 0.97 17.80
C LEU A 139 17.49 0.91 18.41
N CYS A 140 16.78 2.04 18.50
CA CYS A 140 15.59 2.15 19.35
C CYS A 140 14.30 2.59 18.66
N GLN A 141 14.41 3.31 17.54
CA GLN A 141 13.25 3.91 16.91
C GLN A 141 12.26 2.81 16.47
N GLY A 142 10.97 2.99 16.78
CA GLY A 142 9.91 2.06 16.42
C GLY A 142 9.80 0.80 17.27
N LEU A 143 10.72 0.56 18.21
CA LEU A 143 10.63 -0.55 19.16
C LEU A 143 9.72 -0.19 20.34
N GLN A 144 9.15 -1.20 21.00
CA GLN A 144 8.43 -1.01 22.27
C GLN A 144 9.40 -0.85 23.45
N ALA A 145 10.59 -1.45 23.36
CA ALA A 145 11.67 -1.29 24.31
C ALA A 145 13.03 -1.48 23.61
N CYS A 146 14.07 -0.78 24.09
CA CYS A 146 15.44 -0.97 23.62
C CYS A 146 16.45 -0.69 24.74
N ASN A 147 17.67 -1.19 24.55
CA ASN A 147 18.80 -0.99 25.44
C ASN A 147 19.96 -0.39 24.66
N VAL A 148 20.52 0.73 25.14
CA VAL A 148 21.68 1.37 24.52
C VAL A 148 22.81 1.45 25.53
N LEU A 149 23.94 0.81 25.22
CA LEU A 149 25.14 0.94 26.04
C LEU A 149 25.78 2.32 25.78
N ALA A 150 25.86 3.16 26.80
CA ALA A 150 26.51 4.46 26.72
C ALA A 150 28.04 4.29 26.66
N SER A 151 28.61 4.00 25.48
CA SER A 151 30.03 3.63 25.35
C SER A 151 30.71 4.32 24.16
N GLU A 152 31.98 4.67 24.36
CA GLU A 152 32.88 5.17 23.31
C GLU A 152 33.06 4.17 22.16
N ALA A 153 32.91 2.87 22.43
CA ALA A 153 32.94 1.85 21.38
C ALA A 153 31.79 1.98 20.37
N ILE A 154 30.67 2.57 20.79
CA ILE A 154 29.48 2.74 19.96
C ILE A 154 29.45 4.13 19.33
N PHE A 155 29.70 5.17 20.14
CA PHE A 155 29.52 6.57 19.72
C PHE A 155 30.82 7.27 19.31
N GLY A 156 31.97 6.64 19.55
CA GLY A 156 33.27 7.32 19.55
C GLY A 156 33.49 8.14 20.81
N ASP A 157 34.71 8.66 20.99
CA ASP A 157 35.03 9.57 22.09
C ASP A 157 35.03 11.02 21.60
N PRO A 158 33.98 11.81 21.89
CA PRO A 158 33.92 13.22 21.53
C PRO A 158 34.82 14.13 22.39
N CYS A 159 35.27 13.68 23.57
CA CYS A 159 36.05 14.49 24.50
C CYS A 159 36.85 13.62 25.49
N ALA A 160 38.10 13.35 25.15
CA ALA A 160 38.97 12.49 25.94
C ALA A 160 39.14 12.99 27.39
N GLY A 161 39.04 12.07 28.35
CA GLY A 161 39.20 12.34 29.79
C GLY A 161 38.01 12.99 30.48
N THR A 162 36.96 13.38 29.75
CA THR A 162 35.69 13.82 30.34
C THR A 162 34.74 12.63 30.47
N GLN A 163 34.18 12.44 31.67
CA GLN A 163 33.18 11.39 31.91
C GLN A 163 31.88 11.75 31.18
N LYS A 164 31.39 10.87 30.32
CA LYS A 164 30.22 11.16 29.47
C LYS A 164 28.93 10.58 30.04
N TYR A 165 27.82 10.93 29.44
CA TYR A 165 26.52 10.29 29.59
C TYR A 165 25.82 10.24 28.25
N LEU A 166 24.95 9.25 28.09
CA LEU A 166 23.97 9.22 27.03
C LEU A 166 22.67 9.81 27.57
N GLU A 167 22.20 10.90 26.97
CA GLU A 167 20.89 11.48 27.23
C GLU A 167 20.02 11.31 25.98
N VAL A 168 18.80 10.80 26.15
CA VAL A 168 17.86 10.54 25.06
C VAL A 168 16.51 11.13 25.40
N SER A 169 16.01 11.96 24.49
CA SER A 169 14.63 12.46 24.53
C SER A 169 13.78 11.67 23.55
N TYR A 170 12.69 11.08 24.03
CA TYR A 170 11.81 10.23 23.24
C TYR A 170 10.35 10.43 23.64
N ARG A 171 9.42 10.01 22.77
CA ARG A 171 7.98 9.99 23.05
C ARG A 171 7.41 8.63 22.74
N CYS A 172 6.37 8.23 23.47
CA CYS A 172 5.63 7.01 23.19
C CYS A 172 4.35 7.34 22.43
N ILE A 173 4.29 6.90 21.19
CA ILE A 173 3.12 7.14 20.32
C ILE A 173 2.42 5.84 19.97
N SER A 174 1.11 5.96 19.77
CA SER A 174 0.31 4.91 19.13
C SER A 174 0.41 5.08 17.62
N GLU A 175 0.99 4.11 16.93
CA GLU A 175 1.06 4.08 15.47
C GLU A 175 0.68 2.70 14.95
N SER A 176 0.18 2.67 13.72
CA SER A 176 -0.22 1.41 13.06
C SER A 176 0.18 1.44 11.59
N ASN A 177 0.33 0.24 10.99
CA ASN A 177 0.55 0.15 9.55
C ASN A 177 -0.75 0.53 8.82
N VAL A 178 -0.79 1.76 8.30
CA VAL A 178 -1.95 2.31 7.59
C VAL A 178 -1.96 1.95 6.10
N ALA A 179 -0.92 1.29 5.59
CA ALA A 179 -0.84 0.87 4.19
C ALA A 179 -1.46 -0.51 3.91
N ILE A 180 -1.70 -1.33 4.94
CA ILE A 180 -2.19 -2.71 4.74
C ILE A 180 -3.54 -2.73 3.99
N GLY A 181 -3.60 -3.51 2.92
CA GLY A 181 -4.77 -3.66 2.04
C GLY A 181 -5.15 -2.40 1.26
N LYS A 182 -4.33 -1.36 1.27
CA LYS A 182 -4.59 -0.12 0.53
C LYS A 182 -4.25 -0.27 -0.95
N THR A 183 -4.85 0.59 -1.78
CA THR A 183 -4.61 0.58 -3.22
C THR A 183 -3.17 1.01 -3.52
N ALA A 184 -2.42 0.13 -4.16
CA ALA A 184 -1.07 0.42 -4.64
C ALA A 184 -1.00 0.37 -6.17
N THR A 185 -0.18 1.25 -6.74
CA THR A 185 0.12 1.31 -8.17
C THR A 185 1.64 1.32 -8.38
N GLN A 186 2.05 0.98 -9.59
CA GLN A 186 3.47 0.99 -9.96
C GLN A 186 3.63 1.45 -11.40
N SER A 187 4.83 1.92 -11.71
CA SER A 187 5.16 2.55 -12.98
C SER A 187 5.05 1.63 -14.19
N SER A 188 5.21 0.33 -13.98
CA SER A 188 4.93 -0.73 -14.94
C SER A 188 4.85 -2.07 -14.22
N MET A 189 4.36 -3.09 -14.91
CA MET A 189 4.27 -4.45 -14.39
C MET A 189 5.12 -5.39 -15.24
N TYR A 190 6.01 -6.18 -14.63
CA TYR A 190 6.88 -7.11 -15.37
C TYR A 190 6.09 -8.26 -16.01
N LYS A 191 5.13 -8.83 -15.25
CA LYS A 191 4.17 -9.86 -15.67
C LYS A 191 2.88 -9.74 -14.84
N PRO A 192 1.73 -10.28 -15.29
CA PRO A 192 0.43 -10.10 -14.63
C PRO A 192 0.39 -10.43 -13.13
N PHE A 193 1.22 -11.36 -12.65
CA PHE A 193 1.23 -11.79 -11.24
C PHE A 193 2.08 -10.92 -10.30
N TYR A 194 2.79 -9.91 -10.84
CA TYR A 194 3.68 -9.02 -10.09
C TYR A 194 3.02 -7.67 -9.79
N GLU A 195 1.78 -7.70 -9.35
CA GLU A 195 0.94 -6.54 -9.06
C GLU A 195 1.52 -5.66 -7.94
N ALA A 196 1.26 -4.36 -8.00
CA ALA A 196 1.71 -3.41 -6.98
C ALA A 196 1.14 -3.72 -5.59
N GLY A 197 -0.10 -4.24 -5.51
CA GLY A 197 -0.77 -4.58 -4.25
C GLY A 197 -0.06 -5.65 -3.42
N LYS A 198 0.82 -6.46 -4.02
CA LYS A 198 1.67 -7.43 -3.31
C LYS A 198 2.52 -6.78 -2.22
N ALA A 199 2.93 -5.54 -2.43
CA ALA A 199 3.75 -4.82 -1.48
C ALA A 199 2.97 -4.30 -0.26
N VAL A 200 1.65 -4.46 -0.18
CA VAL A 200 0.84 -3.95 0.93
C VAL A 200 -0.22 -4.96 1.36
N ASP A 201 -0.04 -6.24 1.02
CA ASP A 201 -1.03 -7.26 1.32
C ASP A 201 -0.87 -7.88 2.72
N GLY A 202 0.11 -7.42 3.49
CA GLY A 202 0.42 -7.89 4.84
C GLY A 202 1.19 -9.21 4.88
N VAL A 203 1.63 -9.73 3.72
CA VAL A 203 2.33 -11.01 3.62
C VAL A 203 3.83 -10.78 3.44
N ARG A 204 4.58 -11.04 4.51
CA ARG A 204 6.05 -10.85 4.54
C ARG A 204 6.85 -11.96 3.82
N GLY A 205 6.31 -12.55 2.75
CA GLY A 205 6.99 -13.56 1.95
C GLY A 205 8.01 -12.94 0.99
N THR A 206 9.26 -13.42 0.99
CA THR A 206 10.35 -12.76 0.26
C THR A 206 10.69 -13.40 -1.09
N ASN A 207 9.97 -14.43 -1.53
CA ASN A 207 10.27 -15.13 -2.78
C ASN A 207 9.58 -14.45 -3.98
N GLY A 208 10.34 -13.62 -4.70
CA GLY A 208 9.91 -12.96 -5.92
C GLY A 208 10.09 -13.78 -7.19
N ALA A 209 10.55 -15.04 -7.10
CA ALA A 209 10.77 -15.89 -8.27
C ALA A 209 9.46 -16.23 -9.00
N LEU A 210 9.60 -16.57 -10.29
CA LEU A 210 8.48 -17.06 -11.10
C LEU A 210 7.89 -18.32 -10.44
N GLY A 211 6.60 -18.29 -10.14
CA GLY A 211 5.85 -19.37 -9.48
C GLY A 211 5.48 -19.07 -8.03
N SER A 212 6.20 -18.17 -7.34
CA SER A 212 5.88 -17.77 -5.95
C SER A 212 5.18 -16.42 -5.86
N TYR A 213 5.61 -15.44 -6.67
CA TYR A 213 4.93 -14.14 -6.85
C TYR A 213 4.56 -13.42 -5.53
N GLN A 214 5.45 -13.47 -4.54
CA GLN A 214 5.21 -12.88 -3.22
C GLN A 214 5.54 -11.38 -3.16
N CYS A 215 6.20 -10.85 -4.19
CA CYS A 215 6.65 -9.46 -4.23
C CYS A 215 6.07 -8.76 -5.47
N ASN A 216 5.94 -7.43 -5.44
CA ASN A 216 5.67 -6.68 -6.66
C ASN A 216 6.93 -6.66 -7.55
N HIS A 217 6.75 -6.36 -8.84
CA HIS A 217 7.88 -6.27 -9.77
C HIS A 217 7.55 -5.39 -10.97
N THR A 218 8.28 -4.29 -11.13
CA THR A 218 8.19 -3.45 -12.33
C THR A 218 8.93 -4.08 -13.50
N SER A 219 8.64 -3.65 -14.73
CA SER A 219 9.57 -3.89 -15.84
C SER A 219 10.86 -3.09 -15.64
N ARG A 220 11.93 -3.47 -16.36
CA ARG A 220 13.15 -2.66 -16.38
C ARG A 220 12.89 -1.37 -17.13
N GLN A 221 12.98 -0.25 -16.45
CA GLN A 221 12.74 1.06 -17.04
C GLN A 221 13.54 2.13 -16.32
N TYR A 222 13.61 3.33 -16.91
CA TYR A 222 14.17 4.51 -16.26
C TYR A 222 13.21 4.98 -15.15
N GLN A 223 13.75 5.23 -13.95
CA GLN A 223 13.02 5.69 -12.77
C GLN A 223 11.75 4.86 -12.47
N PRO A 224 11.88 3.54 -12.25
CA PRO A 224 10.74 2.74 -11.82
C PRO A 224 10.27 3.22 -10.44
N TRP A 225 8.96 3.18 -10.24
CA TRP A 225 8.34 3.62 -9.01
C TRP A 225 7.18 2.73 -8.59
N TRP A 226 6.91 2.74 -7.30
CA TRP A 226 5.74 2.14 -6.67
C TRP A 226 5.11 3.16 -5.72
N LYS A 227 3.78 3.17 -5.58
CA LYS A 227 3.06 4.10 -4.71
C LYS A 227 1.85 3.42 -4.08
N VAL A 228 1.55 3.77 -2.83
CA VAL A 228 0.28 3.46 -2.16
C VAL A 228 -0.53 4.73 -1.90
N ASP A 229 -1.84 4.64 -2.10
CA ASP A 229 -2.83 5.61 -1.63
C ASP A 229 -3.38 5.16 -0.28
N LEU A 230 -3.09 5.90 0.80
CA LEU A 230 -3.53 5.56 2.15
C LEU A 230 -5.05 5.74 2.37
N ALA A 231 -5.78 6.25 1.38
CA ALA A 231 -7.20 6.58 1.40
C ALA A 231 -7.58 7.65 2.44
N GLY A 232 -6.60 8.45 2.85
CA GLY A 232 -6.73 9.52 3.83
C GLY A 232 -5.37 10.20 4.02
N VAL A 233 -5.37 11.39 4.62
CA VAL A 233 -4.13 12.07 4.99
C VAL A 233 -3.67 11.56 6.35
N TYR A 234 -2.43 11.09 6.43
CA TYR A 234 -1.84 10.57 7.65
C TYR A 234 -0.54 11.31 7.98
N THR A 235 -0.26 11.44 9.28
CA THR A 235 1.06 11.83 9.77
C THR A 235 1.96 10.59 9.82
N VAL A 236 2.70 10.37 8.74
CA VAL A 236 3.61 9.24 8.55
C VAL A 236 4.88 9.46 9.36
N ASN A 237 5.19 8.49 10.24
CA ASN A 237 6.40 8.49 11.07
C ASN A 237 7.53 7.70 10.40
N ARG A 238 7.22 6.53 9.82
CA ARG A 238 8.19 5.69 9.12
C ARG A 238 7.57 4.82 8.04
N VAL A 239 8.42 4.35 7.15
CA VAL A 239 8.10 3.37 6.12
C VAL A 239 9.08 2.20 6.25
N SER A 240 8.57 0.98 6.41
CA SER A 240 9.35 -0.26 6.50
C SER A 240 9.18 -1.03 5.18
N ILE A 241 10.29 -1.30 4.50
CA ILE A 241 10.33 -1.90 3.16
C ILE A 241 11.01 -3.26 3.27
N LEU A 242 10.26 -4.33 3.07
CA LEU A 242 10.79 -5.68 2.98
C LEU A 242 11.31 -5.96 1.57
N ASN A 243 12.61 -6.18 1.46
CA ASN A 243 13.30 -6.47 0.22
C ASN A 243 13.04 -7.90 -0.27
N ARG A 244 13.28 -8.12 -1.56
CA ARG A 244 13.25 -9.44 -2.19
C ARG A 244 14.36 -10.35 -1.66
N GLY A 245 14.02 -11.61 -1.37
CA GLY A 245 14.88 -12.57 -0.65
C GLY A 245 15.48 -13.70 -1.49
N ASP A 246 14.92 -14.04 -2.64
CA ASP A 246 15.46 -15.11 -3.50
C ASP A 246 16.68 -14.67 -4.33
N CYS A 247 16.72 -13.40 -4.74
CA CYS A 247 17.87 -12.80 -5.42
C CYS A 247 17.76 -11.27 -5.40
N CYS A 248 18.83 -10.62 -5.87
CA CYS A 248 18.74 -9.30 -6.46
C CYS A 248 18.31 -8.19 -5.48
N GLY A 249 18.51 -8.40 -4.17
CA GLY A 249 18.18 -7.44 -3.13
C GLY A 249 18.96 -6.13 -3.27
N ASP A 250 20.15 -6.18 -3.87
CA ASP A 250 21.01 -5.03 -4.16
C ASP A 250 20.33 -3.99 -5.06
N ARG A 251 19.25 -4.37 -5.78
CA ARG A 251 18.48 -3.45 -6.61
C ARG A 251 17.81 -2.33 -5.81
N LEU A 252 17.50 -2.51 -4.53
CA LEU A 252 16.94 -1.42 -3.72
C LEU A 252 17.98 -0.40 -3.23
N ARG A 253 19.25 -0.49 -3.67
CA ARG A 253 20.25 0.53 -3.34
C ARG A 253 19.75 1.94 -3.70
N ASN A 254 19.92 2.87 -2.76
CA ASN A 254 19.50 4.26 -2.87
C ASN A 254 18.00 4.45 -3.21
N VAL A 255 17.13 3.54 -2.76
CA VAL A 255 15.67 3.74 -2.89
C VAL A 255 15.26 5.02 -2.14
N LEU A 256 14.48 5.87 -2.80
CA LEU A 256 13.90 7.07 -2.21
C LEU A 256 12.49 6.79 -1.76
N VAL A 257 12.13 7.27 -0.57
CA VAL A 257 10.76 7.29 -0.07
C VAL A 257 10.24 8.71 -0.18
N ARG A 258 9.04 8.89 -0.72
CA ARG A 258 8.36 10.20 -0.74
C ARG A 258 7.01 10.11 -0.08
N VAL A 259 6.61 11.19 0.58
CA VAL A 259 5.32 11.33 1.28
C VAL A 259 4.72 12.68 0.91
N GLY A 260 3.45 12.70 0.55
CA GLY A 260 2.77 13.97 0.30
C GLY A 260 1.33 13.83 -0.21
N PRO A 261 0.71 14.95 -0.58
CA PRO A 261 -0.68 14.98 -1.03
C PRO A 261 -0.83 14.72 -2.54
N ASN A 262 0.24 14.77 -3.32
CA ASN A 262 0.17 14.77 -4.77
C ASN A 262 0.13 13.36 -5.34
N LEU A 263 -0.72 13.15 -6.34
CA LEU A 263 -0.79 11.88 -7.06
C LEU A 263 0.50 11.62 -7.88
N ASP A 264 1.08 12.68 -8.44
CA ASP A 264 2.41 12.63 -9.03
C ASP A 264 3.46 12.56 -7.92
N ILE A 265 4.14 11.42 -7.85
CA ILE A 265 5.11 11.15 -6.79
C ILE A 265 6.29 12.13 -6.81
N PHE A 266 6.65 12.68 -7.96
CA PHE A 266 7.82 13.54 -8.09
C PHE A 266 7.60 14.93 -7.49
N GLN A 267 6.33 15.28 -7.22
CA GLN A 267 5.91 16.51 -6.54
C GLN A 267 5.78 16.34 -5.02
N ASN A 268 5.96 15.12 -4.50
CA ASN A 268 5.94 14.86 -3.06
C ASN A 268 7.35 14.96 -2.47
N ASP A 269 7.41 15.40 -1.23
CA ASP A 269 8.66 15.57 -0.50
C ASP A 269 9.29 14.23 -0.13
N GLN A 270 10.61 14.20 -0.06
CA GLN A 270 11.36 13.03 0.36
C GLN A 270 11.20 12.81 1.88
N CYS A 271 10.86 11.58 2.26
CA CYS A 271 10.87 11.12 3.64
C CYS A 271 12.24 10.54 3.99
N GLY A 272 12.87 11.12 5.02
CA GLY A 272 14.14 10.66 5.56
C GLY A 272 15.34 10.84 4.62
N GLU A 273 16.51 10.41 5.06
CA GLU A 273 17.72 10.39 4.24
C GLU A 273 17.74 9.16 3.33
N THR A 274 18.40 9.28 2.17
CA THR A 274 18.62 8.16 1.24
C THR A 274 19.38 7.04 1.96
N TYR A 275 18.85 5.82 1.93
CA TYR A 275 19.55 4.63 2.45
C TYR A 275 20.90 4.45 1.73
N THR A 276 21.98 4.86 2.38
CA THR A 276 23.33 5.02 1.76
C THR A 276 24.42 4.23 2.47
N SER A 277 24.11 3.59 3.61
CA SER A 277 25.15 3.00 4.48
C SER A 277 25.65 1.63 4.03
N THR A 278 24.85 0.84 3.30
CA THR A 278 25.20 -0.51 2.84
C THR A 278 24.40 -0.85 1.59
N THR A 279 24.94 -1.71 0.71
CA THR A 279 24.13 -2.25 -0.40
C THR A 279 23.08 -3.19 0.20
N PRO A 280 21.77 -3.00 -0.04
CA PRO A 280 20.76 -3.85 0.57
C PRO A 280 20.97 -5.31 0.20
N VAL A 281 20.77 -6.21 1.16
CA VAL A 281 20.89 -7.65 0.95
C VAL A 281 19.53 -8.30 0.72
N ASN A 282 19.56 -9.54 0.24
CA ASN A 282 18.34 -10.30 -0.02
C ASN A 282 17.52 -10.47 1.27
N GLY A 283 16.23 -10.08 1.23
CA GLY A 283 15.28 -10.26 2.33
C GLY A 283 15.42 -9.26 3.47
N GLU A 284 16.31 -8.27 3.32
CA GLU A 284 16.50 -7.21 4.31
C GLU A 284 15.24 -6.36 4.50
N VAL A 285 14.98 -5.90 5.73
CA VAL A 285 13.98 -4.87 6.02
C VAL A 285 14.67 -3.51 6.10
N ILE A 286 14.40 -2.65 5.13
CA ILE A 286 14.88 -1.27 5.09
C ILE A 286 13.85 -0.38 5.79
N VAL A 287 14.22 0.29 6.87
CA VAL A 287 13.31 1.21 7.57
C VAL A 287 13.75 2.65 7.30
N VAL A 288 12.83 3.44 6.74
CA VAL A 288 13.02 4.87 6.46
C VAL A 288 12.16 5.68 7.41
N TYR A 289 12.80 6.53 8.21
CA TYR A 289 12.13 7.37 9.18
C TYR A 289 11.90 8.78 8.62
N CYS A 290 10.66 9.24 8.63
CA CYS A 290 10.32 10.61 8.25
C CYS A 290 10.62 11.52 9.44
N ASN A 291 11.68 12.32 9.33
CA ASN A 291 12.11 13.23 10.39
C ASN A 291 12.25 14.65 9.81
N PRO A 292 11.32 15.57 10.15
CA PRO A 292 10.14 15.38 11.01
C PRO A 292 9.07 14.45 10.39
N PRO A 293 8.10 13.93 11.17
CA PRO A 293 6.96 13.19 10.64
C PRO A 293 6.25 13.99 9.55
N MET A 294 5.84 13.32 8.48
CA MET A 294 5.32 13.97 7.28
C MET A 294 3.83 13.74 7.12
N SER A 295 3.08 14.78 6.73
CA SER A 295 1.68 14.65 6.37
C SER A 295 1.55 14.26 4.90
N GLY A 296 0.83 13.17 4.61
CA GLY A 296 0.60 12.77 3.23
C GLY A 296 -0.48 11.71 3.09
N ARG A 297 -1.10 11.71 1.91
CA ARG A 297 -2.03 10.66 1.48
C ARG A 297 -1.31 9.58 0.68
N TYR A 298 -0.25 9.96 -0.03
CA TYR A 298 0.51 9.06 -0.87
C TYR A 298 1.88 8.81 -0.26
N VAL A 299 2.29 7.54 -0.28
CA VAL A 299 3.65 7.11 0.02
C VAL A 299 4.20 6.36 -1.17
N SER A 300 5.41 6.70 -1.63
CA SER A 300 5.99 6.08 -2.81
C SER A 300 7.45 5.72 -2.65
N LEU A 301 7.87 4.70 -3.38
CA LEU A 301 9.24 4.25 -3.54
C LEU A 301 9.71 4.58 -4.97
N GLU A 302 10.90 5.17 -5.11
CA GLU A 302 11.49 5.54 -6.40
C GLU A 302 12.95 5.11 -6.48
N LEU A 303 13.35 4.50 -7.61
CA LEU A 303 14.78 4.35 -7.94
C LEU A 303 15.21 5.54 -8.82
N SER A 304 15.67 6.62 -8.19
CA SER A 304 15.93 7.87 -8.91
C SER A 304 17.13 7.81 -9.85
N ARG A 305 17.00 8.49 -11.01
CA ARG A 305 18.04 8.65 -12.06
C ARG A 305 18.72 7.34 -12.49
N ARG A 306 17.98 6.23 -12.46
CA ARG A 306 18.53 4.90 -12.74
C ARG A 306 17.55 4.06 -13.56
N THR A 307 18.10 3.24 -14.45
CA THR A 307 17.34 2.24 -15.21
C THR A 307 17.46 0.87 -14.56
N ASP A 308 16.40 0.40 -13.91
CA ASP A 308 16.39 -0.90 -13.24
C ASP A 308 14.96 -1.45 -13.03
N TYR A 309 14.88 -2.56 -12.30
CA TYR A 309 13.65 -3.14 -11.76
C TYR A 309 13.46 -2.67 -10.32
N LEU A 310 12.25 -2.26 -9.96
CA LEU A 310 11.82 -2.07 -8.58
C LEU A 310 11.02 -3.31 -8.14
N SER A 311 11.43 -3.92 -7.04
CA SER A 311 10.76 -5.09 -6.45
C SER A 311 10.83 -5.00 -4.94
N VAL A 312 9.67 -4.98 -4.29
CA VAL A 312 9.51 -4.99 -2.84
C VAL A 312 8.44 -6.02 -2.48
N CYS A 313 8.61 -6.67 -1.34
CA CYS A 313 7.72 -7.75 -0.91
C CYS A 313 6.69 -7.28 0.09
N GLU A 314 7.02 -6.27 0.90
CA GLU A 314 6.07 -5.62 1.80
C GLU A 314 6.53 -4.18 2.05
N VAL A 315 5.59 -3.26 2.21
CA VAL A 315 5.77 -1.84 2.48
C VAL A 315 4.76 -1.45 3.55
N GLU A 316 5.27 -1.24 4.76
CA GLU A 316 4.46 -0.90 5.92
C GLU A 316 4.63 0.58 6.23
N VAL A 317 3.53 1.32 6.21
CA VAL A 317 3.54 2.76 6.49
C VAL A 317 3.00 2.97 7.89
N TYR A 318 3.87 3.32 8.83
CA TYR A 318 3.47 3.57 10.22
C TYR A 318 3.14 5.05 10.40
N ALA A 319 1.90 5.33 10.77
CA ALA A 319 1.39 6.66 11.05
C ALA A 319 0.72 6.71 12.43
N ALA A 320 0.75 7.89 13.05
CA ALA A 320 0.07 8.11 14.32
C ALA A 320 -1.43 7.83 14.16
N THR A 321 -1.99 6.98 15.02
CA THR A 321 -3.45 6.84 15.10
C THR A 321 -3.98 8.13 15.71
N ALA A 322 -4.64 8.98 14.92
CA ALA A 322 -5.39 10.09 15.49
C ALA A 322 -6.35 9.49 16.53
N GLN A 323 -6.19 9.88 17.80
CA GLN A 323 -7.29 9.73 18.74
C GLN A 323 -8.47 10.46 18.09
N ALA A 324 -9.65 9.84 18.11
CA ALA A 324 -10.86 10.46 17.61
C ALA A 324 -11.08 11.80 18.34
N GLU A 325 -10.50 12.87 17.82
CA GLU A 325 -10.75 14.21 18.31
C GLU A 325 -12.16 14.56 17.86
N ARG A 326 -13.03 14.54 18.87
CA ARG A 326 -14.39 15.03 18.91
C ARG A 326 -14.58 16.19 17.93
N SER A 327 -15.13 15.89 16.75
CA SER A 327 -15.49 16.89 15.75
C SER A 327 -16.42 17.92 16.37
N THR A 328 -15.90 19.12 16.58
CA THR A 328 -16.71 20.31 16.82
C THR A 328 -17.41 20.66 15.51
N VAL A 329 -18.73 20.57 15.58
CA VAL A 329 -19.71 20.95 14.58
C VAL A 329 -19.42 22.35 14.04
N ILE A 330 -19.26 22.45 12.71
CA ILE A 330 -19.51 23.69 11.96
C ILE A 330 -20.74 23.41 11.08
N PRO A 331 -21.80 24.22 11.12
CA PRO A 331 -23.01 23.97 10.35
C PRO A 331 -22.95 24.53 8.92
N SER A 332 -23.76 23.90 8.06
CA SER A 332 -24.09 24.20 6.66
C SER A 332 -23.01 23.82 5.64
N ILE A 333 -23.28 23.03 4.60
CA ILE A 333 -24.43 23.08 3.67
C ILE A 333 -25.00 21.66 3.44
N SER A 334 -26.31 21.59 3.24
CA SER A 334 -27.09 20.36 3.01
C SER A 334 -26.53 19.50 1.88
N ALA A 335 -25.85 18.41 2.23
CA ALA A 335 -25.74 17.25 1.36
C ALA A 335 -26.70 16.19 1.90
N SER A 336 -27.67 15.81 1.07
CA SER A 336 -28.64 14.74 1.31
C SER A 336 -27.93 13.49 1.82
N SER A 337 -28.08 13.19 3.12
CA SER A 337 -27.55 11.96 3.71
C SER A 337 -28.45 10.80 3.30
N THR A 338 -28.21 10.18 2.16
CA THR A 338 -28.78 8.85 1.94
C THR A 338 -28.04 7.89 2.86
N THR A 339 -28.76 7.30 3.81
CA THR A 339 -28.28 6.30 4.75
C THR A 339 -27.63 5.12 4.02
N THR A 340 -26.45 4.70 4.47
CA THR A 340 -25.81 3.47 3.98
C THR A 340 -26.62 2.26 4.47
N GLU A 341 -27.08 1.45 3.54
CA GLU A 341 -27.75 0.17 3.79
C GLU A 341 -26.71 -0.95 3.83
N ILE A 342 -26.96 -2.00 4.62
CA ILE A 342 -26.12 -3.20 4.70
C ILE A 342 -27.00 -4.40 4.39
N ALA A 343 -26.56 -5.22 3.45
CA ALA A 343 -27.18 -6.50 3.14
C ALA A 343 -26.18 -7.63 3.31
N THR A 344 -26.64 -8.72 3.94
CA THR A 344 -25.78 -9.85 4.27
C THR A 344 -26.48 -11.16 3.89
N ALA A 345 -25.74 -12.09 3.31
CA ALA A 345 -26.20 -13.45 3.07
C ALA A 345 -25.10 -14.45 3.40
N CYS A 346 -25.48 -15.52 4.10
CA CYS A 346 -24.56 -16.61 4.39
C CYS A 346 -24.14 -17.31 3.10
N GLU A 347 -22.93 -17.88 3.12
CA GLU A 347 -22.40 -18.67 2.01
C GLU A 347 -23.43 -19.67 1.46
N ARG A 348 -23.48 -19.77 0.13
CA ARG A 348 -24.48 -20.46 -0.72
C ARG A 348 -25.82 -19.76 -0.90
N ASN A 349 -26.08 -18.66 -0.20
CA ASN A 349 -27.25 -17.82 -0.45
C ASN A 349 -26.88 -16.57 -1.25
N ALA A 350 -27.87 -15.95 -1.88
CA ALA A 350 -27.68 -14.70 -2.60
C ALA A 350 -27.92 -13.49 -1.68
N VAL A 351 -27.01 -12.53 -1.71
CA VAL A 351 -27.29 -11.17 -1.23
C VAL A 351 -28.15 -10.49 -2.27
N GLN A 352 -29.32 -10.02 -1.85
CA GLN A 352 -30.19 -9.19 -2.68
C GLN A 352 -30.00 -7.72 -2.31
N LEU A 353 -29.61 -6.91 -3.29
CA LEU A 353 -29.52 -5.45 -3.16
C LEU A 353 -30.62 -4.86 -4.02
N SER A 354 -31.36 -3.88 -3.50
CA SER A 354 -32.43 -3.23 -4.27
C SER A 354 -32.66 -1.81 -3.82
N CYS A 355 -32.94 -0.94 -4.78
CA CYS A 355 -33.33 0.43 -4.56
C CYS A 355 -34.76 0.65 -5.05
N THR A 356 -35.57 1.34 -4.26
CA THR A 356 -36.94 1.69 -4.63
C THR A 356 -36.99 2.93 -5.52
N GLY A 357 -37.98 3.02 -6.40
CA GLY A 357 -38.17 4.17 -7.30
C GLY A 357 -37.17 4.16 -8.46
N ARG A 358 -36.74 5.35 -8.92
CA ARG A 358 -35.74 5.49 -10.01
C ARG A 358 -34.28 5.55 -9.51
N LYS A 359 -34.02 5.06 -8.30
CA LYS A 359 -32.68 5.07 -7.68
C LYS A 359 -31.84 3.87 -8.13
N THR A 360 -30.53 4.05 -8.18
CA THR A 360 -29.56 3.01 -8.54
C THR A 360 -28.65 2.69 -7.34
N ILE A 361 -28.10 1.49 -7.34
CA ILE A 361 -27.22 0.97 -6.29
C ILE A 361 -25.82 1.57 -6.44
N MET A 362 -25.32 2.18 -5.34
CA MET A 362 -23.93 2.57 -5.19
C MET A 362 -23.25 1.76 -4.09
N ILE A 363 -22.37 0.84 -4.47
CA ILE A 363 -21.61 -0.01 -3.55
C ILE A 363 -20.51 0.80 -2.87
N VAL A 364 -20.65 0.93 -1.55
CA VAL A 364 -19.68 1.59 -0.67
C VAL A 364 -18.57 0.61 -0.28
N ASN A 365 -18.94 -0.59 0.18
CA ASN A 365 -18.00 -1.64 0.55
C ASN A 365 -18.61 -3.03 0.31
N ALA A 366 -17.77 -4.06 0.17
CA ALA A 366 -18.24 -5.44 0.19
C ALA A 366 -17.13 -6.40 0.64
N ASN A 367 -17.53 -7.45 1.36
CA ASN A 367 -16.65 -8.50 1.84
C ASN A 367 -17.33 -9.87 1.77
N TYR A 368 -16.80 -10.78 0.96
CA TYR A 368 -17.05 -12.21 1.05
C TYR A 368 -16.01 -12.82 1.99
N GLY A 369 -16.45 -13.37 3.11
CA GLY A 369 -15.55 -13.93 4.12
C GLY A 369 -16.23 -13.99 5.49
N ARG A 370 -15.49 -13.65 6.54
CA ARG A 370 -15.99 -13.53 7.90
C ARG A 370 -15.19 -12.53 8.71
N THR A 371 -15.87 -11.56 9.30
CA THR A 371 -15.32 -10.53 10.19
C THR A 371 -15.87 -10.62 11.60
N VAL A 372 -16.95 -11.38 11.80
CA VAL A 372 -17.63 -11.58 13.08
C VAL A 372 -17.62 -13.06 13.45
N GLY A 373 -17.33 -13.35 14.72
CA GLY A 373 -17.27 -14.71 15.26
C GLY A 373 -18.64 -15.39 15.38
N ARG A 374 -18.82 -16.21 16.43
CA ARG A 374 -20.04 -17.01 16.64
C ARG A 374 -21.32 -16.20 16.87
N SER A 375 -21.20 -14.91 17.18
CA SER A 375 -22.34 -14.01 17.41
C SER A 375 -23.04 -13.56 16.12
N HIS A 376 -22.50 -13.89 14.94
CA HIS A 376 -23.12 -13.54 13.66
C HIS A 376 -24.27 -14.47 13.30
N THR A 377 -25.29 -13.96 12.58
CA THR A 377 -26.45 -14.74 12.10
C THR A 377 -26.02 -15.96 11.25
N CYS A 378 -24.96 -15.82 10.47
CA CYS A 378 -24.31 -16.95 9.80
C CYS A 378 -23.40 -17.69 10.78
N TYR A 379 -23.91 -18.76 11.38
CA TYR A 379 -23.21 -19.56 12.38
C TYR A 379 -21.94 -20.23 11.83
N CYS A 380 -20.93 -20.39 12.69
CA CYS A 380 -19.68 -21.10 12.39
C CYS A 380 -19.23 -21.97 13.55
N TRP A 381 -18.68 -23.14 13.25
CA TRP A 381 -18.05 -24.04 14.22
C TRP A 381 -16.63 -23.58 14.55
N THR A 382 -15.86 -23.30 13.50
CA THR A 382 -14.54 -22.64 13.47
C THR A 382 -14.69 -21.29 12.78
N CYS A 383 -14.34 -20.22 13.49
CA CYS A 383 -14.61 -18.86 13.04
C CYS A 383 -13.29 -18.09 12.86
N ASP A 384 -12.71 -18.15 11.67
CA ASP A 384 -11.67 -17.19 11.30
C ASP A 384 -12.32 -15.84 10.98
N THR A 385 -12.11 -14.85 11.85
CA THR A 385 -12.64 -13.48 11.69
C THR A 385 -11.71 -12.53 10.94
N ASN A 386 -10.56 -13.02 10.50
CA ASN A 386 -9.67 -12.30 9.59
C ASN A 386 -9.84 -12.80 8.14
N CYS A 387 -11.03 -13.31 7.84
CA CYS A 387 -11.34 -13.91 6.55
C CYS A 387 -11.97 -12.88 5.61
N ARG A 388 -11.24 -12.48 4.56
CA ARG A 388 -11.71 -11.51 3.57
C ARG A 388 -11.22 -11.87 2.17
N ALA A 389 -12.13 -12.04 1.22
CA ALA A 389 -11.76 -12.23 -0.18
C ALA A 389 -11.33 -10.89 -0.81
N ARG A 390 -10.12 -10.86 -1.36
CA ARG A 390 -9.44 -9.65 -1.87
C ARG A 390 -10.24 -8.91 -2.95
N ASN A 391 -11.04 -9.62 -3.76
CA ASN A 391 -11.78 -9.05 -4.90
C ASN A 391 -13.27 -8.77 -4.61
N SER A 392 -13.70 -8.88 -3.35
CA SER A 392 -15.11 -8.78 -2.97
C SER A 392 -15.78 -7.50 -3.47
N LEU A 393 -15.16 -6.34 -3.20
CA LEU A 393 -15.68 -5.04 -3.62
C LEU A 393 -15.76 -4.90 -5.15
N PHE A 394 -14.72 -5.34 -5.86
CA PHE A 394 -14.68 -5.29 -7.33
C PHE A 394 -15.80 -6.12 -7.95
N ILE A 395 -15.96 -7.37 -7.49
CA ILE A 395 -16.97 -8.30 -8.02
C ILE A 395 -18.39 -7.82 -7.70
N VAL A 396 -18.65 -7.36 -6.47
CA VAL A 396 -19.98 -6.84 -6.12
C VAL A 396 -20.28 -5.57 -6.92
N ARG A 397 -19.28 -4.70 -7.16
CA ARG A 397 -19.46 -3.54 -8.05
C ARG A 397 -19.77 -3.96 -9.48
N SER A 398 -19.02 -4.90 -10.06
CA SER A 398 -19.25 -5.33 -11.45
C SER A 398 -20.63 -5.94 -11.67
N LEU A 399 -21.22 -6.54 -10.63
CA LEU A 399 -22.54 -7.19 -10.70
C LEU A 399 -23.71 -6.28 -10.33
N CYS A 400 -23.50 -5.24 -9.52
CA CYS A 400 -24.61 -4.51 -8.88
C CYS A 400 -24.60 -3.00 -9.08
N GLN A 401 -23.44 -2.41 -9.30
CA GLN A 401 -23.29 -0.95 -9.32
C GLN A 401 -24.08 -0.34 -10.47
N GLY A 402 -24.85 0.71 -10.19
CA GLY A 402 -25.70 1.39 -11.18
C GLY A 402 -26.99 0.66 -11.54
N LEU A 403 -27.24 -0.56 -11.03
CA LEU A 403 -28.50 -1.28 -11.22
C LEU A 403 -29.56 -0.86 -10.19
N GLN A 404 -30.84 -1.03 -10.51
CA GLN A 404 -31.93 -0.84 -9.53
C GLN A 404 -32.03 -2.00 -8.55
N ALA A 405 -31.70 -3.21 -8.99
CA ALA A 405 -31.64 -4.41 -8.16
C ALA A 405 -30.60 -5.38 -8.73
N CYS A 406 -29.95 -6.15 -7.85
CA CYS A 406 -29.04 -7.23 -8.23
C CYS A 406 -29.08 -8.34 -7.18
N ASN A 407 -28.63 -9.53 -7.57
CA ASN A 407 -28.42 -10.67 -6.68
C ASN A 407 -26.99 -11.17 -6.84
N VAL A 408 -26.26 -11.28 -5.74
CA VAL A 408 -24.88 -11.81 -5.74
C VAL A 408 -24.83 -13.06 -4.89
N LEU A 409 -24.55 -14.20 -5.54
CA LEU A 409 -24.39 -15.47 -4.84
C LEU A 409 -23.11 -15.44 -4.00
N ALA A 410 -23.23 -15.62 -2.69
CA ALA A 410 -22.09 -15.72 -1.79
C ALA A 410 -21.45 -17.11 -1.95
N SER A 411 -20.53 -17.29 -2.90
CA SER A 411 -19.89 -18.59 -3.16
C SER A 411 -18.40 -18.50 -3.49
N GLU A 412 -17.70 -19.59 -3.16
CA GLU A 412 -16.28 -19.78 -3.49
C GLU A 412 -16.04 -19.78 -5.01
N ALA A 413 -17.02 -20.18 -5.81
CA ALA A 413 -16.92 -20.15 -7.27
C ALA A 413 -16.80 -18.72 -7.82
N ILE A 414 -17.37 -17.73 -7.11
CA ILE A 414 -17.37 -16.32 -7.54
C ILE A 414 -16.19 -15.57 -6.91
N PHE A 415 -15.96 -15.76 -5.61
CA PHE A 415 -15.01 -14.95 -4.84
C PHE A 415 -13.70 -15.66 -4.50
N GLY A 416 -13.59 -16.96 -4.80
CA GLY A 416 -12.56 -17.83 -4.24
C GLY A 416 -12.83 -18.18 -2.77
N ASP A 417 -12.02 -19.07 -2.20
CA ASP A 417 -12.07 -19.39 -0.78
C ASP A 417 -10.97 -18.62 -0.01
N PRO A 418 -11.30 -17.53 0.70
CA PRO A 418 -10.34 -16.77 1.51
C PRO A 418 -9.94 -17.45 2.82
N CYS A 419 -10.70 -18.45 3.31
CA CYS A 419 -10.45 -19.08 4.60
C CYS A 419 -11.07 -20.48 4.67
N PHE A 420 -10.29 -21.48 4.25
CA PHE A 420 -10.75 -22.87 4.18
C PHE A 420 -11.31 -23.40 5.51
N GLY A 421 -12.47 -24.03 5.45
CA GLY A 421 -13.16 -24.61 6.61
C GLY A 421 -13.88 -23.61 7.52
N THR A 422 -13.82 -22.31 7.24
CA THR A 422 -14.65 -21.31 7.92
C THR A 422 -15.91 -21.04 7.10
N GLN A 423 -17.07 -21.07 7.73
CA GLN A 423 -18.34 -20.69 7.09
C GLN A 423 -18.28 -19.20 6.74
N LYS A 424 -18.46 -18.82 5.48
CA LYS A 424 -18.36 -17.42 5.04
C LYS A 424 -19.76 -16.78 4.91
N TYR A 425 -19.77 -15.46 4.72
CA TYR A 425 -20.93 -14.68 4.30
C TYR A 425 -20.46 -13.54 3.40
N LEU A 426 -21.33 -13.10 2.49
CA LEU A 426 -21.15 -11.86 1.77
C LEU A 426 -21.90 -10.76 2.52
N GLU A 427 -21.18 -9.72 2.92
CA GLU A 427 -21.74 -8.48 3.45
C GLU A 427 -21.40 -7.35 2.47
N ALA A 428 -22.42 -6.63 2.01
CA ALA A 428 -22.25 -5.49 1.12
C ALA A 428 -22.95 -4.27 1.71
N SER A 429 -22.25 -3.15 1.74
CA SER A 429 -22.83 -1.86 2.11
C SER A 429 -23.01 -0.98 0.88
N TYR A 430 -24.17 -0.36 0.75
CA TYR A 430 -24.54 0.41 -0.43
C TYR A 430 -25.43 1.60 -0.10
N ARG A 431 -25.58 2.51 -1.05
CA ARG A 431 -26.50 3.63 -1.01
C ARG A 431 -27.42 3.57 -2.23
N CYS A 432 -28.66 3.98 -2.06
CA CYS A 432 -29.57 4.20 -3.18
C CYS A 432 -29.54 5.67 -3.59
N ILE A 433 -28.89 5.93 -4.72
CA ILE A 433 -28.66 7.29 -5.24
C ILE A 433 -29.56 7.54 -6.46
N SER A 434 -29.90 8.81 -6.71
CA SER A 434 -30.51 9.21 -7.98
C SER A 434 -29.41 9.87 -8.79
N GLU A 435 -29.06 9.33 -9.95
CA GLU A 435 -28.03 9.89 -10.81
C GLU A 435 -28.51 9.95 -12.26
N SER A 436 -28.01 10.90 -13.03
CA SER A 436 -28.30 11.07 -14.45
C SER A 436 -27.04 11.41 -15.22
N ASN A 437 -27.00 11.11 -16.52
CA ASN A 437 -25.91 11.58 -17.38
C ASN A 437 -26.00 13.11 -17.54
N VAL A 438 -25.10 13.84 -16.89
CA VAL A 438 -25.04 15.30 -16.92
C VAL A 438 -24.17 15.86 -18.05
N ALA A 439 -23.53 14.99 -18.84
CA ALA A 439 -22.64 15.38 -19.94
C ALA A 439 -23.35 15.59 -21.28
N VAL A 440 -24.55 15.03 -21.49
CA VAL A 440 -25.26 15.11 -22.78
C VAL A 440 -25.46 16.56 -23.22
N GLY A 441 -25.06 16.87 -24.45
CA GLY A 441 -25.16 18.19 -25.08
C GLY A 441 -24.24 19.27 -24.48
N LYS A 442 -23.31 18.90 -23.58
CA LYS A 442 -22.38 19.85 -22.97
C LYS A 442 -21.22 20.19 -23.89
N SER A 443 -20.55 21.31 -23.62
CA SER A 443 -19.41 21.74 -24.42
C SER A 443 -18.19 20.86 -24.12
N ALA A 444 -17.64 20.24 -25.16
CA ALA A 444 -16.46 19.41 -25.07
C ALA A 444 -15.31 19.98 -25.91
N THR A 445 -14.08 19.71 -25.47
CA THR A 445 -12.83 20.11 -26.11
C THR A 445 -11.85 18.95 -26.09
N GLN A 446 -10.90 18.94 -27.00
CA GLN A 446 -9.85 17.93 -27.06
C GLN A 446 -8.52 18.55 -27.44
N SER A 447 -7.45 17.84 -27.13
CA SER A 447 -6.08 18.31 -27.26
C SER A 447 -5.66 18.62 -28.70
N SER A 448 -6.27 17.93 -29.68
CA SER A 448 -6.18 18.21 -31.11
C SER A 448 -7.30 17.47 -31.85
N THR A 449 -7.58 17.86 -33.08
CA THR A 449 -8.53 17.14 -33.96
C THR A 449 -7.77 16.51 -35.11
N HIS A 450 -8.04 15.23 -35.39
CA HIS A 450 -7.36 14.50 -36.46
C HIS A 450 -7.54 15.21 -37.81
N ARG A 451 -6.43 15.58 -38.44
CA ARG A 451 -6.39 16.32 -39.73
C ARG A 451 -7.19 17.64 -39.74
N TYR A 452 -7.52 18.19 -38.57
CA TYR A 452 -8.42 19.35 -38.43
C TYR A 452 -9.80 19.13 -39.07
N ASP A 453 -10.23 17.87 -39.22
CA ASP A 453 -11.51 17.52 -39.80
C ASP A 453 -12.63 17.70 -38.75
N PRO A 454 -13.62 18.58 -38.97
CA PRO A 454 -14.69 18.85 -38.01
C PRO A 454 -15.56 17.63 -37.71
N LEU A 455 -15.52 16.60 -38.56
CA LEU A 455 -16.27 15.35 -38.32
C LEU A 455 -15.74 14.54 -37.11
N TYR A 456 -14.51 14.81 -36.65
CA TYR A 456 -13.88 14.18 -35.48
C TYR A 456 -13.83 15.09 -34.23
N GLU A 457 -14.67 16.12 -34.18
CA GLU A 457 -14.70 17.08 -33.08
C GLU A 457 -15.07 16.47 -31.73
N ALA A 458 -14.66 17.13 -30.64
CA ALA A 458 -14.84 16.65 -29.27
C ALA A 458 -16.32 16.46 -28.85
N GLY A 459 -17.24 17.22 -29.45
CA GLY A 459 -18.67 17.19 -29.14
C GLY A 459 -19.34 15.85 -29.42
N LYS A 460 -18.76 15.04 -30.32
CA LYS A 460 -19.26 13.69 -30.65
C LYS A 460 -19.36 12.77 -29.44
N ALA A 461 -18.48 12.93 -28.45
CA ALA A 461 -18.49 12.09 -27.26
C ALA A 461 -19.56 12.47 -26.23
N VAL A 462 -20.38 13.47 -26.49
CA VAL A 462 -21.44 13.91 -25.57
C VAL A 462 -22.73 14.25 -26.32
N ASP A 463 -22.88 13.75 -27.54
CA ASP A 463 -24.06 14.06 -28.36
C ASP A 463 -25.25 13.11 -28.09
N GLY A 464 -25.02 12.04 -27.30
CA GLY A 464 -26.02 11.04 -26.97
C GLY A 464 -26.13 9.90 -27.99
N ASP A 465 -25.36 9.92 -29.08
CA ASP A 465 -25.27 8.82 -30.03
C ASP A 465 -24.25 7.78 -29.53
N ARG A 466 -24.74 6.56 -29.31
CA ARG A 466 -23.90 5.42 -28.87
C ARG A 466 -23.34 4.62 -30.04
N GLY A 467 -23.28 5.21 -31.24
CA GLY A 467 -22.63 4.64 -32.40
C GLY A 467 -21.13 4.45 -32.19
N THR A 468 -20.59 3.29 -32.59
CA THR A 468 -19.18 2.95 -32.32
C THR A 468 -18.29 2.98 -33.56
N ASN A 469 -18.83 3.35 -34.73
CA ASN A 469 -18.06 3.35 -35.98
C ASN A 469 -17.38 4.72 -36.17
N GLY A 470 -16.08 4.76 -35.86
CA GLY A 470 -15.25 5.95 -36.04
C GLY A 470 -14.49 5.97 -37.37
N ALA A 471 -14.82 5.10 -38.33
CA ALA A 471 -14.20 5.11 -39.65
C ALA A 471 -14.75 6.25 -40.53
N GLU A 472 -13.97 6.56 -41.57
CA GLU A 472 -14.36 7.50 -42.63
C GLU A 472 -15.70 7.07 -43.25
N GLY A 473 -16.66 7.98 -43.31
CA GLY A 473 -18.04 7.75 -43.77
C GLY A 473 -19.08 7.63 -42.65
N SER A 474 -18.69 7.31 -41.41
CA SER A 474 -19.63 7.17 -40.28
C SER A 474 -19.41 8.23 -39.19
N TYR A 475 -18.14 8.51 -38.83
CA TYR A 475 -17.74 9.61 -37.93
C TYR A 475 -18.53 9.73 -36.62
N GLN A 476 -18.77 8.59 -35.95
CA GLN A 476 -19.54 8.54 -34.69
C GLN A 476 -18.67 8.71 -33.45
N CYS A 477 -17.35 8.91 -33.62
CA CYS A 477 -16.43 9.00 -32.50
C CYS A 477 -15.51 10.21 -32.66
N THR A 478 -15.08 10.75 -31.53
CA THR A 478 -13.98 11.73 -31.47
C THR A 478 -12.68 11.11 -31.98
N HIS A 479 -11.76 11.94 -32.48
CA HIS A 479 -10.43 11.47 -32.85
C HIS A 479 -9.39 12.59 -32.76
N THR A 480 -8.41 12.43 -31.88
CA THR A 480 -7.27 13.34 -31.80
C THR A 480 -6.24 13.08 -32.90
N SER A 481 -5.31 14.00 -33.12
CA SER A 481 -4.07 13.65 -33.84
C SER A 481 -3.18 12.75 -32.97
N ARG A 482 -2.21 12.07 -33.59
CA ARG A 482 -1.21 11.29 -32.83
C ARG A 482 -0.27 12.23 -32.12
N GLN A 483 -0.31 12.24 -30.79
CA GLN A 483 0.51 13.13 -29.98
C GLN A 483 0.83 12.53 -28.63
N TYR A 484 1.77 13.13 -27.91
CA TYR A 484 2.08 12.75 -26.53
C TYR A 484 0.94 13.21 -25.62
N GLN A 485 0.41 12.31 -24.80
CA GLN A 485 -0.68 12.57 -23.84
C GLN A 485 -1.90 13.28 -24.44
N PRO A 486 -2.55 12.68 -25.47
CA PRO A 486 -3.80 13.22 -25.99
C PRO A 486 -4.87 13.18 -24.90
N TRP A 487 -5.73 14.21 -24.90
CA TRP A 487 -6.79 14.36 -23.92
C TRP A 487 -8.09 14.86 -24.55
N TRP A 488 -9.19 14.53 -23.88
CA TRP A 488 -10.53 15.01 -24.15
C TRP A 488 -11.13 15.52 -22.83
N LYS A 489 -11.94 16.58 -22.86
CA LYS A 489 -12.56 17.20 -21.68
C LYS A 489 -13.94 17.77 -21.99
N VAL A 490 -14.89 17.57 -21.08
CA VAL A 490 -16.20 18.24 -21.07
C VAL A 490 -16.31 19.27 -19.95
N ASP A 491 -16.94 20.41 -20.24
CA ASP A 491 -17.43 21.39 -19.26
C ASP A 491 -18.91 21.11 -18.97
N LEU A 492 -19.23 20.65 -17.76
CA LEU A 492 -20.60 20.30 -17.36
C LEU A 492 -21.52 21.54 -17.19
N ALA A 493 -20.98 22.75 -17.35
CA ALA A 493 -21.64 24.05 -17.16
C ALA A 493 -22.13 24.31 -15.72
N GLY A 494 -21.68 23.49 -14.77
CA GLY A 494 -22.02 23.57 -13.35
C GLY A 494 -21.13 22.62 -12.56
N VAL A 495 -21.11 22.75 -11.23
CA VAL A 495 -20.40 21.82 -10.35
C VAL A 495 -21.34 20.69 -9.98
N TYR A 496 -20.90 19.44 -10.19
CA TYR A 496 -21.66 18.25 -9.89
C TYR A 496 -20.87 17.31 -8.98
N THR A 497 -21.58 16.53 -8.17
CA THR A 497 -20.98 15.40 -7.43
C THR A 497 -21.00 14.17 -8.34
N VAL A 498 -19.88 13.95 -9.04
CA VAL A 498 -19.70 12.87 -10.01
C VAL A 498 -19.47 11.54 -9.29
N ASN A 499 -20.32 10.56 -9.59
CA ASN A 499 -20.24 9.20 -9.04
C ASN A 499 -19.45 8.27 -9.95
N ARG A 500 -19.64 8.38 -11.27
CA ARG A 500 -18.90 7.59 -12.27
C ARG A 500 -18.86 8.26 -13.63
N VAL A 501 -17.93 7.81 -14.45
CA VAL A 501 -17.79 8.17 -15.86
C VAL A 501 -17.81 6.88 -16.69
N SER A 502 -18.68 6.80 -17.68
CA SER A 502 -18.79 5.70 -18.65
C SER A 502 -18.21 6.18 -19.98
N ILE A 503 -17.31 5.39 -20.57
CA ILE A 503 -16.59 5.72 -21.80
C ILE A 503 -16.85 4.59 -22.80
N LEU A 504 -17.59 4.90 -23.86
CA LEU A 504 -17.85 3.99 -24.95
C LEU A 504 -16.67 4.01 -25.93
N ASN A 505 -16.04 2.85 -26.08
CA ASN A 505 -14.88 2.67 -26.95
C ASN A 505 -15.28 2.54 -28.42
N LYS A 506 -14.30 2.78 -29.30
CA LYS A 506 -14.43 2.59 -30.74
C LYS A 506 -14.61 1.10 -31.09
N GLY A 507 -15.56 0.81 -31.97
CA GLY A 507 -16.06 -0.55 -32.27
C GLY A 507 -15.48 -1.18 -33.54
N ASP A 508 -15.02 -0.38 -34.49
CA ASP A 508 -14.57 -0.85 -35.80
C ASP A 508 -13.06 -1.21 -35.82
N CYS A 509 -12.24 -0.66 -34.92
CA CYS A 509 -10.85 -1.09 -34.69
C CYS A 509 -10.27 -0.48 -33.41
N CYS A 510 -9.10 -0.99 -33.03
CA CYS A 510 -8.13 -0.23 -32.25
C CYS A 510 -8.58 0.09 -30.81
N GLY A 511 -9.53 -0.67 -30.27
CA GLY A 511 -10.08 -0.46 -28.92
C GLY A 511 -9.03 -0.56 -27.82
N GLU A 512 -7.95 -1.30 -28.06
CA GLU A 512 -6.82 -1.46 -27.13
C GLU A 512 -6.06 -0.14 -26.86
N ARG A 513 -6.33 0.91 -27.65
CA ARG A 513 -5.79 2.26 -27.44
C ARG A 513 -6.34 2.95 -26.20
N LEU A 514 -7.46 2.50 -25.63
CA LEU A 514 -7.95 3.03 -24.35
C LEU A 514 -7.34 2.31 -23.12
N ARG A 515 -6.35 1.42 -23.30
CA ARG A 515 -5.66 0.79 -22.16
C ARG A 515 -5.00 1.85 -21.25
N ASN A 516 -5.14 1.65 -19.93
CA ASN A 516 -4.64 2.57 -18.89
C ASN A 516 -5.14 4.01 -19.05
N VAL A 517 -6.35 4.21 -19.56
CA VAL A 517 -6.96 5.54 -19.68
C VAL A 517 -7.16 6.16 -18.29
N LEU A 518 -6.83 7.44 -18.18
CA LEU A 518 -6.94 8.22 -16.94
C LEU A 518 -8.16 9.13 -17.02
N VAL A 519 -9.02 9.06 -16.01
CA VAL A 519 -10.17 9.97 -15.85
C VAL A 519 -9.87 10.96 -14.72
N ARG A 520 -10.14 12.25 -14.93
CA ARG A 520 -10.02 13.28 -13.89
C ARG A 520 -11.31 14.08 -13.75
N VAL A 521 -11.59 14.53 -12.53
CA VAL A 521 -12.76 15.34 -12.17
C VAL A 521 -12.29 16.49 -11.28
N GLY A 522 -12.72 17.71 -11.57
CA GLY A 522 -12.39 18.84 -10.71
C GLY A 522 -12.90 20.20 -11.21
N PRO A 523 -12.53 21.29 -10.52
CA PRO A 523 -13.01 22.63 -10.83
C PRO A 523 -12.18 23.35 -11.90
N ASN A 524 -10.99 22.86 -12.26
CA ASN A 524 -10.02 23.59 -13.06
C ASN A 524 -10.16 23.31 -14.56
N GLN A 525 -9.98 24.33 -15.40
CA GLN A 525 -9.96 24.15 -16.86
C GLN A 525 -8.72 23.38 -17.33
N ASP A 526 -7.58 23.59 -16.67
CA ASP A 526 -6.39 22.78 -16.86
C ASP A 526 -6.62 21.40 -16.23
N ILE A 527 -6.67 20.37 -17.08
CA ILE A 527 -6.98 19.00 -16.66
C ILE A 527 -5.93 18.44 -15.70
N THR A 528 -4.69 18.91 -15.76
CA THR A 528 -3.59 18.39 -14.94
C THR A 528 -3.73 18.77 -13.47
N GLN A 529 -4.52 19.81 -13.19
CA GLN A 529 -4.83 20.31 -11.84
C GLN A 529 -6.08 19.67 -11.24
N ASN A 530 -6.77 18.79 -11.98
CA ASN A 530 -7.94 18.07 -11.48
C ASN A 530 -7.54 16.69 -10.96
N ASP A 531 -8.20 16.24 -9.91
CA ASP A 531 -7.91 14.94 -9.28
C ASP A 531 -8.35 13.78 -10.17
N GLN A 532 -7.65 12.65 -10.07
CA GLN A 532 -8.05 11.43 -10.75
C GLN A 532 -9.35 10.87 -10.15
N CYS A 533 -10.32 10.56 -11.01
CA CYS A 533 -11.50 9.78 -10.66
C CYS A 533 -11.21 8.30 -10.87
N GLY A 534 -11.39 7.52 -9.80
CA GLY A 534 -11.34 6.06 -9.84
C GLY A 534 -9.99 5.46 -10.18
N GLU A 535 -9.97 4.13 -10.28
CA GLU A 535 -8.80 3.35 -10.68
C GLU A 535 -8.65 3.33 -12.21
N THR A 536 -7.44 3.10 -12.71
CA THR A 536 -7.23 2.80 -14.13
C THR A 536 -7.84 1.45 -14.48
N TYR A 537 -8.59 1.39 -15.58
CA TYR A 537 -9.23 0.15 -16.06
C TYR A 537 -8.19 -0.99 -16.18
N PRO A 538 -8.39 -2.14 -15.50
CA PRO A 538 -7.31 -3.12 -15.24
C PRO A 538 -6.99 -4.01 -16.44
N THR A 539 -7.87 -4.04 -17.44
CA THR A 539 -7.72 -4.86 -18.63
C THR A 539 -7.50 -3.99 -19.86
N THR A 540 -6.94 -4.58 -20.92
CA THR A 540 -6.89 -3.93 -22.22
C THR A 540 -8.30 -3.96 -22.82
N PRO A 541 -8.92 -2.80 -23.09
CA PRO A 541 -10.28 -2.77 -23.63
C PRO A 541 -10.35 -3.39 -25.02
N VAL A 542 -11.46 -4.06 -25.33
CA VAL A 542 -11.78 -4.56 -26.67
C VAL A 542 -12.60 -3.53 -27.46
N ASN A 543 -12.76 -3.78 -28.76
CA ASN A 543 -13.53 -2.90 -29.64
C ASN A 543 -15.00 -2.81 -29.16
N GLY A 544 -15.51 -1.59 -29.03
CA GLY A 544 -16.91 -1.32 -28.68
C GLY A 544 -17.25 -1.53 -27.20
N GLU A 545 -16.25 -1.86 -26.37
CA GLU A 545 -16.44 -2.04 -24.93
C GLU A 545 -16.80 -0.72 -24.24
N VAL A 546 -17.66 -0.79 -23.21
CA VAL A 546 -17.93 0.35 -22.33
C VAL A 546 -17.02 0.25 -21.10
N ILE A 547 -16.12 1.22 -20.96
CA ILE A 547 -15.24 1.34 -19.80
C ILE A 547 -15.96 2.19 -18.75
N VAL A 548 -16.16 1.66 -17.56
CA VAL A 548 -16.79 2.40 -16.45
C VAL A 548 -15.77 2.69 -15.36
N VAL A 549 -15.56 3.98 -15.09
CA VAL A 549 -14.66 4.48 -14.05
C VAL A 549 -15.46 5.08 -12.91
N TYR A 550 -15.35 4.47 -11.72
CA TYR A 550 -16.09 4.88 -10.52
C TYR A 550 -15.27 5.85 -9.68
N CYS A 551 -15.79 7.05 -9.40
CA CYS A 551 -15.14 7.98 -8.50
C CYS A 551 -15.42 7.55 -7.06
N ASN A 552 -14.39 7.10 -6.34
CA ASN A 552 -14.52 6.67 -4.95
C ASN A 552 -13.49 7.37 -4.05
N PRO A 553 -13.91 8.28 -3.15
CA PRO A 553 -15.29 8.76 -2.96
C PRO A 553 -15.83 9.54 -4.18
N PRO A 554 -17.16 9.80 -4.28
CA PRO A 554 -17.71 10.70 -5.29
C PRO A 554 -16.99 12.04 -5.29
N MET A 555 -16.80 12.62 -6.48
CA MET A 555 -15.94 13.78 -6.66
C MET A 555 -16.73 14.99 -7.11
N SER A 556 -16.50 16.13 -6.46
CA SER A 556 -17.07 17.40 -6.89
C SER A 556 -16.25 17.99 -8.03
N GLY A 557 -16.90 18.32 -9.14
CA GLY A 557 -16.20 18.91 -10.28
C GLY A 557 -17.12 19.51 -11.33
N ARG A 558 -16.58 20.49 -12.07
CA ARG A 558 -17.21 21.08 -13.26
C ARG A 558 -16.66 20.47 -14.55
N TYR A 559 -15.40 20.06 -14.52
CA TYR A 559 -14.71 19.49 -15.66
C TYR A 559 -14.48 18.00 -15.43
N VAL A 560 -14.75 17.21 -16.47
CA VAL A 560 -14.38 15.79 -16.54
C VAL A 560 -13.49 15.60 -17.75
N SER A 561 -12.35 14.93 -17.57
CA SER A 561 -11.40 14.69 -18.66
C SER A 561 -10.92 13.26 -18.73
N ILE A 562 -10.56 12.85 -19.94
CA ILE A 562 -10.03 11.54 -20.31
C ILE A 562 -8.66 11.77 -20.94
N GLU A 563 -7.62 11.10 -20.46
CA GLU A 563 -6.23 11.28 -20.90
C GLU A 563 -5.53 9.93 -21.10
N LEU A 564 -4.72 9.82 -22.16
CA LEU A 564 -3.77 8.71 -22.29
C LEU A 564 -2.41 9.13 -21.71
N SER A 565 -2.18 8.84 -20.43
CA SER A 565 -0.96 9.29 -19.75
C SER A 565 0.30 8.52 -20.17
N GLY A 566 1.44 9.23 -20.24
CA GLY A 566 2.78 8.64 -20.42
C GLY A 566 3.06 8.00 -21.79
N ARG A 567 2.25 8.28 -22.83
CA ARG A 567 2.52 7.74 -24.18
C ARG A 567 2.08 8.65 -25.32
N THR A 568 2.64 8.38 -26.50
CA THR A 568 2.24 8.99 -27.78
C THR A 568 1.27 8.10 -28.52
N ASP A 569 0.01 8.53 -28.65
CA ASP A 569 -1.05 7.75 -29.28
C ASP A 569 -2.18 8.65 -29.82
N TYR A 570 -3.23 8.02 -30.36
CA TYR A 570 -4.52 8.66 -30.68
C TYR A 570 -5.52 8.41 -29.56
N LEU A 571 -6.28 9.43 -29.17
CA LEU A 571 -7.45 9.27 -28.30
C LEU A 571 -8.71 9.31 -29.16
N SER A 572 -9.52 8.25 -29.06
CA SER A 572 -10.84 8.15 -29.68
C SER A 572 -11.83 7.59 -28.67
N VAL A 573 -12.86 8.37 -28.39
CA VAL A 573 -14.00 8.00 -27.55
C VAL A 573 -15.27 8.30 -28.31
N CYS A 574 -16.22 7.36 -28.28
CA CYS A 574 -17.46 7.48 -29.06
C CYS A 574 -18.57 8.14 -28.25
N GLU A 575 -18.68 7.79 -26.97
CA GLU A 575 -19.63 8.44 -26.06
C GLU A 575 -19.05 8.47 -24.65
N VAL A 576 -19.27 9.56 -23.92
CA VAL A 576 -18.80 9.78 -22.55
C VAL A 576 -19.98 10.26 -21.71
N GLU A 577 -20.38 9.41 -20.77
CA GLU A 577 -21.51 9.67 -19.89
C GLU A 577 -21.00 9.94 -18.48
N VAL A 578 -21.35 11.10 -17.93
CA VAL A 578 -20.95 11.50 -16.57
C VAL A 578 -22.17 11.37 -15.66
N PHE A 579 -22.19 10.38 -14.79
CA PHE A 579 -23.30 10.16 -13.87
C PHE A 579 -23.05 10.88 -12.55
N ALA A 580 -23.95 11.79 -12.20
CA ALA A 580 -23.90 12.59 -10.98
C ALA A 580 -25.28 12.70 -10.34
N GLU A 581 -25.32 12.93 -9.03
CA GLU A 581 -26.57 13.27 -8.35
C GLU A 581 -27.06 14.67 -8.80
N PRO A 582 -28.37 14.88 -9.03
CA PRO A 582 -28.92 16.21 -9.25
C PRO A 582 -28.58 17.12 -8.06
N GLY A 583 -27.95 18.26 -8.35
CA GLY A 583 -27.62 19.29 -7.36
C GLY A 583 -28.84 20.04 -6.84
#